data_AF-A0A1H3MQ47-F1
#
_entry.id   AF-A0A1H3MQ47-F1
#
_cell.length_a   1.000
_cell.length_b   1.000
_cell.length_c   1.000
_cell.angle_alpha   90.00
_cell.angle_beta   90.00
_cell.angle_gamma   90.00
#
_symmetry.space_group_name_H-M   'P 1'
#
loop_
_entity.id
_entity.type
_entity.pdbx_description
1 polymer ?
#
loop_
_entity_poly.entity_id
_entity_poly.type
_entity_poly.pdbx_seq_one_letter_code
_entity_poly.pdbx_strand_id
1 'polypeptide(L)' 'MAEQLNNSPELVSKFGMTSGKIKAGDIADYREEYRFTWHELNDVKTIQLVPSEINGKFGHLGGVGEINAGAFKLGGFVNK' A
#
# COMPACT_ATOMS: atom_id res chain seq x y z
N MET A 1 -6.74 -0.26 -11.69
CA MET A 1 -6.56 1.05 -11.04
C MET A 1 -6.77 2.24 -11.98
N ALA A 2 -6.00 2.43 -13.05
CA ALA A 2 -6.23 3.54 -13.99
C ALA A 2 -7.67 3.56 -14.55
N GLU A 3 -8.19 2.39 -14.92
CA GLU A 3 -9.59 2.22 -15.33
C GLU A 3 -10.59 2.60 -14.21
N GLN A 4 -10.32 2.18 -12.97
CA GLN A 4 -11.18 2.52 -11.82
C GLN A 4 -11.22 4.02 -11.54
N LEU A 5 -10.06 4.69 -11.66
CA LEU A 5 -9.97 6.15 -11.54
C LEU A 5 -10.71 6.83 -12.70
N ASN A 6 -10.50 6.40 -13.94
CA ASN A 6 -11.22 6.97 -15.09
C ASN A 6 -12.74 6.81 -15.00
N ASN A 7 -13.22 5.73 -14.37
CA ASN A 7 -14.65 5.45 -14.15
C ASN A 7 -15.22 6.11 -12.88
N SER A 8 -14.41 6.80 -12.07
CA SER A 8 -14.85 7.42 -10.82
C SER A 8 -14.36 8.86 -10.67
N PRO A 9 -15.16 9.86 -11.10
CA PRO A 9 -14.83 11.28 -10.98
C PRO A 9 -14.58 11.73 -9.54
N GLU A 10 -15.30 11.17 -8.57
CA GLU A 10 -15.13 11.48 -7.14
C GLU A 10 -13.77 11.04 -6.61
N LEU A 11 -13.32 9.84 -6.96
CA LEU A 11 -12.01 9.34 -6.56
C LEU A 11 -10.90 10.18 -7.20
N VAL A 12 -11.03 10.51 -8.47
CA VAL A 12 -10.04 11.31 -9.20
C VAL A 12 -9.88 12.72 -8.63
N SER A 13 -11.00 13.35 -8.21
CA SER A 13 -10.98 14.65 -7.54
C SER A 13 -10.16 14.63 -6.24
N LYS A 14 -10.24 13.54 -5.45
CA LYS A 14 -9.44 13.38 -4.21
C LYS A 14 -7.93 13.35 -4.46
N PHE A 15 -7.50 12.89 -5.63
CA PHE A 15 -6.10 12.88 -6.02
C PHE A 15 -5.67 14.15 -6.76
N GLY A 16 -6.56 15.14 -6.93
CA GLY A 16 -6.27 16.35 -7.69
C GLY A 16 -6.03 16.09 -9.18
N MET A 17 -6.48 14.95 -9.69
CA MET A 17 -6.32 14.55 -11.09
C MET A 17 -7.56 14.88 -11.93
N THR A 18 -7.47 14.75 -13.26
CA THR A 18 -8.62 14.88 -14.17
C THR A 18 -9.01 13.52 -14.73
N SER A 19 -10.30 13.15 -14.70
CA SER A 19 -10.73 11.81 -15.12
C SER A 19 -10.80 11.67 -16.64
N GLY A 20 -10.68 10.44 -17.14
CA GLY A 20 -10.84 10.10 -18.56
C GLY A 20 -9.56 10.06 -19.39
N LYS A 21 -8.40 10.36 -18.79
CA LYS A 21 -7.08 10.29 -19.46
C LYS A 21 -5.97 9.65 -18.61
N ILE A 22 -6.30 9.14 -17.42
CA ILE A 22 -5.30 8.58 -16.51
C ILE A 22 -4.78 7.26 -17.06
N LYS A 23 -3.47 7.14 -17.19
CA LYS A 23 -2.73 5.93 -17.57
C LYS A 23 -2.00 5.35 -16.36
N ALA A 24 -1.48 4.14 -16.50
CA ALA A 24 -0.66 3.51 -15.48
C ALA A 24 0.60 4.34 -15.13
N GLY A 25 1.20 5.00 -16.13
CA GLY A 25 2.35 5.89 -15.94
C GLY A 25 2.03 7.08 -15.04
N ASP A 26 0.90 7.76 -15.26
CA ASP A 26 0.51 8.92 -14.44
C ASP A 26 0.34 8.55 -12.95
N ILE A 27 -0.09 7.31 -12.67
CA ILE A 27 -0.20 6.78 -11.30
C ILE A 27 1.19 6.49 -10.71
N ALA A 28 2.12 6.00 -11.52
CA ALA A 28 3.50 5.76 -11.10
C ALA A 28 4.20 7.08 -10.76
N ASP A 29 4.07 8.08 -11.63
CA ASP A 29 4.64 9.42 -11.45
C ASP A 29 4.06 10.08 -10.19
N TYR A 30 2.74 10.04 -10.02
CA TYR A 30 2.08 10.56 -8.81
C TYR A 30 2.58 9.88 -7.54
N ARG A 31 2.73 8.55 -7.56
CA ARG A 31 3.24 7.80 -6.40
C ARG A 31 4.65 8.25 -6.02
N GLU A 32 5.51 8.52 -7.00
CA GLU A 32 6.89 8.96 -6.76
C GLU A 32 6.95 10.41 -6.28
N GLU A 33 6.23 11.31 -6.95
CA GLU A 33 6.15 12.73 -6.62
C GLU A 33 5.66 12.95 -5.19
N TYR A 34 4.57 12.26 -4.81
CA TYR A 34 3.96 12.42 -3.48
C TYR A 34 4.44 11.38 -2.46
N ARG A 35 5.44 10.57 -2.82
CA ARG A 35 6.09 9.59 -1.94
C ARG A 35 5.10 8.62 -1.29
N PHE A 36 4.25 8.00 -2.10
CA PHE A 36 3.37 6.90 -1.67
C PHE A 36 3.99 5.52 -1.95
N THR A 37 3.50 4.50 -1.25
CA THR A 37 3.86 3.09 -1.43
C THR A 37 2.62 2.23 -1.49
N TRP A 38 2.73 1.09 -2.17
CA TRP A 38 1.71 0.06 -2.14
C TRP A 38 1.83 -0.73 -0.84
N HIS A 39 0.72 -0.85 -0.12
CA HIS A 39 0.58 -1.68 1.05
C HIS A 39 -0.44 -2.78 0.75
N GLU A 40 0.00 -4.03 0.82
CA GLU A 40 -0.86 -5.20 0.70
C GLU A 40 -1.52 -5.48 2.05
N LEU A 41 -2.85 -5.59 2.07
CA LEU A 41 -3.58 -5.96 3.28
C LEU A 41 -3.52 -7.46 3.55
N ASN A 42 -3.79 -7.85 4.79
CA ASN A 42 -3.78 -9.24 5.26
C ASN A 42 -4.77 -10.18 4.54
N ASP A 43 -5.68 -9.65 3.72
CA ASP A 43 -6.63 -10.45 2.93
C ASP A 43 -6.03 -11.00 1.62
N VAL A 44 -4.79 -10.61 1.28
CA VAL A 44 -4.04 -11.01 0.07
C VAL A 44 -4.79 -10.68 -1.24
N LYS A 45 -5.73 -9.74 -1.18
CA LYS A 45 -6.59 -9.36 -2.31
C LYS A 45 -6.62 -7.87 -2.51
N THR A 46 -6.49 -7.12 -1.42
CA THR A 46 -6.62 -5.68 -1.41
C THR A 46 -5.25 -5.03 -1.28
N ILE A 47 -4.97 -4.11 -2.20
CA ILE A 47 -3.78 -3.26 -2.15
C ILE A 47 -4.23 -1.82 -1.97
N GLN A 48 -3.60 -1.11 -1.04
CA GLN A 48 -3.87 0.29 -0.74
C GLN A 48 -2.65 1.15 -1.06
N LEU A 49 -2.88 2.37 -1.54
CA LEU A 49 -1.85 3.38 -1.71
C LEU A 49 -1.75 4.18 -0.40
N VAL A 50 -0.61 4.12 0.27
CA VAL A 50 -0.40 4.77 1.58
C VAL A 50 0.90 5.59 1.59
N PRO A 51 0.99 6.70 2.36
CA PRO A 51 2.21 7.48 2.42
C PRO A 51 3.40 6.63 2.88
N SER A 52 4.56 6.81 2.25
CA SER A 52 5.76 6.02 2.58
C SER A 52 6.19 6.21 4.03
N GLU A 53 5.98 7.40 4.59
CA GLU A 53 6.30 7.66 6.00
C GLU A 53 5.46 6.77 6.94
N ILE A 54 4.19 6.57 6.62
CA ILE A 54 3.29 5.73 7.41
C ILE A 54 3.67 4.27 7.24
N ASN A 55 3.81 3.81 6.00
CA ASN A 55 4.15 2.40 5.71
C ASN A 55 5.55 2.02 6.22
N GLY A 56 6.50 2.96 6.25
CA GLY A 56 7.85 2.73 6.77
C GLY A 56 7.94 2.77 8.30
N LYS A 57 6.99 3.45 8.99
CA LYS A 57 6.94 3.49 10.46
C LYS A 57 6.46 2.17 11.06
N PHE A 58 5.53 1.51 10.39
CA PHE A 58 5.04 0.20 10.82
C PHE A 58 5.89 -0.88 10.14
N GLY A 59 6.75 -1.55 10.90
CA GLY A 59 7.40 -2.76 10.40
C GLY A 59 6.35 -3.80 9.98
N HIS A 60 6.70 -4.70 9.05
CA HIS A 60 5.82 -5.83 8.73
C HIS A 60 5.60 -6.64 10.01
N LEU A 61 4.33 -6.75 10.43
CA LEU A 61 3.89 -7.70 11.44
C LEU A 61 3.29 -8.91 10.70
N GLY A 62 3.85 -10.07 10.94
CA GLY A 62 3.55 -11.35 10.31
C GLY A 62 4.41 -11.67 9.08
N GLY A 63 4.56 -12.98 8.83
CA GLY A 63 5.23 -13.53 7.64
C GLY A 63 6.37 -14.49 7.97
N VAL A 64 6.82 -15.24 6.96
CA VAL A 64 7.93 -16.21 7.09
C VAL A 64 9.22 -15.52 7.58
N GLY A 65 9.41 -14.24 7.25
CA GLY A 65 10.55 -13.43 7.71
C GLY A 65 10.58 -13.23 9.22
N GLU A 66 9.43 -12.99 9.87
CA GLU A 66 9.37 -12.83 11.34
C GLU A 66 9.44 -14.18 12.07
N ILE A 67 8.89 -15.25 11.49
CA ILE A 67 9.04 -16.62 12.00
C ILE A 67 10.53 -17.02 11.97
N ASN A 68 11.22 -16.75 10.86
CA ASN A 68 12.64 -17.07 10.69
C ASN A 68 13.57 -16.16 11.52
N ALA A 69 13.14 -14.94 11.85
CA ALA A 69 13.87 -14.03 12.74
C ALA A 69 13.71 -14.40 14.24
N GLY A 70 12.94 -15.45 14.57
CA GLY A 70 12.76 -15.93 15.94
C GLY A 70 11.73 -15.15 16.75
N ALA A 71 10.85 -14.36 16.11
CA ALA A 71 9.80 -13.61 16.80
C ALA A 71 8.64 -14.50 17.31
N PHE A 72 8.58 -15.76 16.84
CA PHE A 72 7.54 -16.72 17.22
C PHE A 72 8.14 -18.04 17.69
N LYS A 73 7.73 -18.50 18.87
CA LYS A 73 7.85 -19.90 19.29
C LYS A 73 6.45 -20.52 19.34
N LEU A 74 6.37 -21.84 19.23
CA LEU A 74 5.14 -22.61 19.42
C LEU A 74 4.54 -22.24 20.80
N GLY A 75 3.49 -21.41 20.83
CA GLY A 75 2.87 -20.93 22.08
C GLY A 75 2.76 -19.41 22.27
N GLY A 76 3.28 -18.58 21.36
CA GLY A 76 3.06 -17.12 21.38
C GLY A 76 4.29 -16.27 21.08
N PHE A 77 4.14 -14.95 21.21
CA PHE A 77 5.21 -13.98 21.02
C PHE A 77 6.28 -14.13 22.11
N VAL A 78 7.54 -14.10 21.71
CA VAL A 78 8.67 -14.03 22.67
C VAL A 78 8.71 -12.61 23.21
N ASN A 79 8.42 -12.42 24.49
CA ASN A 79 8.73 -11.16 25.17
C ASN A 79 10.27 -11.01 25.20
N LYS A 80 10.75 -9.87 24.73
CA LYS A 80 12.16 -9.48 24.77
C LYS A 80 12.52 -8.93 26.15
#